data_AF-A0A7S1BKB8-F1
#
_entry.id   AF-A0A7S1BKB8-F1
#
_cell.length_a   1.000
_cell.length_b   1.000
_cell.length_c   1.000
_cell.angle_alpha   90.00
_cell.angle_beta   90.00
_cell.angle_gamma   90.00
#
_symmetry.space_group_name_H-M   'P 1'
#
loop_
_entity.id
_entity.type
_entity.pdbx_description
1 polymer ?
#
loop_
_entity_poly.entity_id
_entity_poly.type
_entity_poly.pdbx_seq_one_letter_code
_entity_poly.pdbx_strand_id
1 'polypeptide(L)'
;LLYVVSLSVIFCAQAFWNLFLSIFSFVGLLRTLPQLLHNMVTMTSHEIFCGDAEVICGSGSTGYWIFAFVFSKIPELLDTFFLVVHKKPIIFLHWYHHIT
;
A
#
# COMPACT_ATOMS: atom_id res chain seq x y z
N LEU A 1 -30.90 0.75 -19.34
CA LEU A 1 -30.35 2.12 -19.18
C LEU A 1 -29.77 2.36 -17.78
N LEU A 2 -30.57 2.24 -16.71
CA LEU A 2 -30.10 2.40 -15.31
C LEU A 2 -28.89 1.53 -14.93
N TYR A 3 -28.86 0.27 -15.40
CA TYR A 3 -27.75 -0.65 -15.14
C TYR A 3 -26.43 -0.24 -15.81
N VAL A 4 -26.50 0.37 -17.00
CA VAL A 4 -25.33 0.84 -17.76
C VAL A 4 -24.75 2.09 -17.11
N VAL A 5 -25.61 3.02 -16.67
CA VAL A 5 -25.20 4.23 -15.93
C VAL A 5 -24.56 3.86 -14.59
N SER A 6 -25.14 2.90 -13.85
CA SER A 6 -24.55 2.42 -12.59
C SER A 6 -23.17 1.79 -12.80
N LEU A 7 -22.96 1.04 -13.89
CA LEU A 7 -21.69 0.40 -14.18
C LEU A 7 -20.59 1.43 -14.51
N SER A 8 -20.92 2.45 -15.33
CA SER A 8 -19.98 3.50 -15.71
C SER A 8 -19.49 4.33 -14.52
N VAL A 9 -20.36 4.65 -13.56
CA VAL A 9 -19.99 5.39 -12.33
C VAL A 9 -18.99 4.60 -11.49
N ILE A 10 -19.19 3.28 -11.40
CA ILE A 10 -18.30 2.39 -10.63
C ILE A 10 -16.90 2.33 -11.27
N PHE A 11 -16.80 2.27 -12.61
CA PHE A 11 -15.50 2.30 -13.28
C PHE A 11 -14.72 3.59 -13.04
N CYS A 12 -15.40 4.75 -13.06
CA CYS A 12 -14.76 6.02 -12.75
C CYS A 12 -14.32 6.10 -11.28
N ALA A 13 -15.13 5.58 -10.36
CA ALA A 13 -14.77 5.50 -8.95
C ALA A 13 -13.54 4.61 -8.72
N GLN A 14 -13.48 3.45 -9.37
CA GLN A 14 -12.33 2.55 -9.32
C GLN A 14 -11.07 3.17 -9.90
N ALA A 15 -11.19 3.90 -11.02
CA ALA A 15 -10.06 4.60 -11.63
C ALA A 15 -9.50 5.69 -10.70
N PHE A 16 -10.38 6.47 -10.05
CA PHE A 16 -9.97 7.48 -9.08
C PHE A 16 -9.33 6.87 -7.83
N TRP A 17 -9.86 5.74 -7.36
CA TRP A 17 -9.33 5.00 -6.21
C TRP A 17 -7.92 4.46 -6.48
N ASN A 18 -7.72 3.82 -7.64
CA ASN A 18 -6.41 3.34 -8.05
C ASN A 18 -5.40 4.48 -8.25
N LEU A 19 -5.85 5.62 -8.81
CA LEU A 19 -5.01 6.80 -8.95
C LEU A 19 -4.59 7.36 -7.58
N PHE A 20 -5.52 7.44 -6.64
CA PHE A 20 -5.24 7.89 -5.27
C PHE A 20 -4.21 6.99 -4.57
N LEU A 21 -4.39 5.67 -4.63
CA LEU A 21 -3.44 4.71 -4.05
C LEU A 21 -2.06 4.78 -4.73
N SER A 22 -2.02 4.95 -6.05
CA SER A 22 -0.77 5.12 -6.79
C SER A 22 0.00 6.37 -6.36
N ILE A 23 -0.68 7.52 -6.25
CA ILE A 23 -0.06 8.77 -5.78
C ILE A 23 0.42 8.63 -4.34
N PHE A 24 -0.40 8.04 -3.47
CA PHE A 24 -0.05 7.80 -2.07
C PHE A 24 1.22 6.95 -1.94
N SER A 25 1.30 5.85 -2.70
CA SER A 25 2.46 4.97 -2.74
C SER A 25 3.71 5.68 -3.27
N PHE A 26 3.56 6.51 -4.32
CA PHE A 26 4.66 7.30 -4.87
C PHE A 26 5.20 8.33 -3.88
N VAL A 27 4.33 9.05 -3.17
CA VAL A 27 4.75 10.01 -2.12
C VAL A 27 5.42 9.29 -0.96
N GLY A 28 4.90 8.12 -0.56
CA GLY A 28 5.52 7.27 0.45
C GLY A 28 6.94 6.87 0.05
N LEU A 29 7.15 6.44 -1.19
CA LEU A 29 8.47 6.13 -1.73
C LEU A 29 9.40 7.34 -1.69
N LEU A 30 8.97 8.51 -2.17
CA LEU A 30 9.82 9.71 -2.16
C LEU A 30 10.28 10.12 -0.76
N ARG A 31 9.50 9.79 0.27
CA ARG A 31 9.83 10.09 1.67
C ARG A 31 10.70 9.03 2.32
N THR A 32 10.50 7.75 2.01
CA THR A 32 11.25 6.63 2.62
C THR A 32 12.54 6.30 1.88
N LEU A 33 12.58 6.49 0.56
CA LEU A 33 13.74 6.22 -0.31
C LEU A 33 15.03 6.95 0.09
N PRO A 34 15.04 8.27 0.37
CA PRO A 34 16.28 8.96 0.74
C PRO A 34 16.82 8.47 2.09
N GLN A 35 15.94 8.15 3.04
CA GLN A 35 16.34 7.57 4.32
C GLN A 35 16.94 6.18 4.14
N LEU A 36 16.33 5.35 3.28
CA LEU A 36 16.83 4.02 2.95
C LEU A 36 18.21 4.09 2.29
N LEU A 37 18.38 4.96 1.29
CA LEU A 37 19.65 5.14 0.59
C LEU A 37 20.75 5.66 1.53
N HIS A 38 20.40 6.60 2.41
CA HIS A 38 21.34 7.09 3.43
C HIS A 38 21.81 5.94 4.32
N ASN A 39 20.90 5.14 4.86
CA ASN A 39 21.22 4.00 5.72
C ASN A 39 22.05 2.93 5.00
N MET A 40 21.77 2.66 3.71
CA MET A 40 22.56 1.70 2.91
C MET A 40 24.00 2.13 2.67
N VAL A 41 24.28 3.44 2.63
CA VAL A 41 25.62 3.97 2.39
C VAL A 41 26.41 4.17 3.69
N THR A 42 25.73 4.46 4.81
CA THR A 42 26.39 4.76 6.10
C THR A 42 26.48 3.59 7.06
N MET A 43 25.56 2.63 7.02
CA MET A 43 25.55 1.51 7.97
C MET A 43 26.24 0.26 7.41
N THR A 44 26.78 -0.57 8.32
CA THR A 44 27.36 -1.85 7.96
C THR A 44 26.26 -2.86 7.62
N SER A 45 26.53 -3.83 6.74
CA SER A 45 25.56 -4.89 6.38
C SER A 45 24.96 -5.59 7.61
N HIS A 46 25.76 -5.84 8.65
CA HIS A 46 25.26 -6.45 9.90
C HIS A 46 24.24 -5.55 10.62
N GLU A 47 24.40 -4.23 10.59
CA GLU A 47 23.48 -3.28 11.21
C GLU A 47 22.20 -3.11 10.41
N ILE A 48 22.24 -3.33 9.09
CA ILE A 48 21.07 -3.30 8.21
C ILE A 48 20.20 -4.56 8.41
N PHE A 49 20.81 -5.72 8.61
CA PHE A 49 20.09 -7.00 8.73
C PHE A 49 19.74 -7.39 10.18
N CYS A 50 20.61 -7.09 11.14
CA CYS A 50 20.47 -7.47 12.56
C CYS A 50 20.33 -6.27 13.50
N GLY A 51 20.26 -5.05 12.98
CA GLY A 51 20.05 -3.85 13.80
C GLY A 51 18.59 -3.65 14.21
N ASP A 52 18.38 -2.81 15.21
CA ASP A 52 17.04 -2.48 15.71
C ASP A 52 16.22 -1.73 14.65
N ALA A 53 15.01 -2.23 14.35
CA ALA A 53 14.11 -1.65 13.36
C ALA A 53 13.73 -0.19 13.68
N GLU A 54 13.76 0.20 14.97
CA GLU A 54 13.54 1.58 15.41
C GLU A 54 14.61 2.55 14.87
N VAL A 55 15.87 2.10 14.85
CA VAL A 55 17.02 2.89 14.39
C VAL A 55 17.07 2.96 12.86
N ILE A 56 16.67 1.88 12.19
CA ILE A 56 16.74 1.76 10.72
C ILE A 56 15.56 2.45 10.04
N CYS A 57 14.34 2.23 10.53
CA CYS A 57 13.11 2.66 9.86
C CYS A 57 12.07 3.31 10.78
N GLY A 58 12.19 3.16 12.11
CA GLY A 58 11.18 3.61 13.08
C GLY A 58 11.32 5.07 13.54
N SER A 59 12.48 5.71 13.33
CA SER A 59 12.71 7.08 13.82
C SER A 59 12.16 8.16 12.88
N GLY A 60 11.45 9.14 13.45
CA GLY A 60 11.03 10.37 12.77
C GLY A 60 9.89 10.22 11.75
N SER A 61 9.91 11.06 10.70
CA SER A 61 8.84 11.10 9.69
C SER A 61 8.75 9.82 8.86
N THR A 62 9.82 9.04 8.77
CA THR A 62 9.89 7.81 7.98
C THR A 62 9.04 6.69 8.58
N GLY A 63 9.08 6.52 9.91
CA GLY A 63 8.26 5.52 10.61
C GLY A 63 6.77 5.76 10.45
N TYR A 64 6.33 7.03 10.48
CA TYR A 64 4.94 7.39 10.21
C TYR A 64 4.50 7.03 8.78
N TRP A 65 5.34 7.30 7.77
CA TRP A 65 5.03 6.95 6.38
C TRP A 65 4.98 5.44 6.15
N ILE A 66 5.85 4.67 6.81
CA ILE A 66 5.82 3.20 6.77
C ILE A 66 4.52 2.68 7.40
N PHE A 67 4.13 3.20 8.56
CA PHE A 67 2.87 2.84 9.21
C PHE A 67 1.65 3.19 8.34
N ALA A 68 1.65 4.38 7.74
CA ALA A 68 0.60 4.80 6.81
C ALA A 68 0.56 3.92 5.55
N PHE A 69 1.71 3.45 5.06
CA PHE A 69 1.80 2.50 3.96
C PHE A 69 1.21 1.14 4.32
N VAL A 70 1.50 0.61 5.52
CA VAL A 70 0.88 -0.64 6.01
C VAL A 70 -0.65 -0.47 6.11
N PHE A 71 -1.11 0.66 6.65
CA PHE A 71 -2.54 0.96 6.71
C PHE A 71 -3.20 1.06 5.34
N SER A 72 -2.47 1.51 4.31
CA SER A 72 -2.99 1.61 2.94
C SER A 72 -3.30 0.27 2.26
N LYS A 73 -2.87 -0.86 2.84
CA LYS A 73 -3.28 -2.20 2.40
C LYS A 73 -4.78 -2.46 2.64
N ILE A 74 -5.35 -1.93 3.73
CA ILE A 74 -6.78 -2.08 4.04
C ILE A 74 -7.69 -1.50 2.93
N PRO A 75 -7.49 -0.26 2.43
CA PRO A 75 -8.24 0.28 1.30
C PRO A 75 -7.94 -0.42 -0.03
N GLU A 76 -6.76 -1.02 -0.20
CA GLU A 76 -6.42 -1.89 -1.33
C GLU A 76 -7.27 -3.18 -1.33
N LEU A 77 -7.61 -3.72 -0.15
CA LEU A 77 -8.52 -4.86 0.02
C LEU A 77 -10.00 -4.51 -0.14
N LEU A 78 -10.38 -3.27 0.17
CA LEU A 78 -11.75 -2.80 -0.02
C LEU A 78 -12.11 -2.72 -1.52
N ASP A 79 -11.15 -2.41 -2.39
CA ASP A 79 -11.28 -2.41 -3.85
C ASP A 79 -11.77 -3.77 -4.38
N THR A 80 -11.19 -4.87 -3.89
CA THR A 80 -11.62 -6.24 -4.22
C THR A 80 -12.90 -6.65 -3.53
N PHE A 81 -13.17 -6.20 -2.30
CA PHE A 81 -14.44 -6.48 -1.60
C PHE A 81 -15.66 -5.96 -2.37
N PHE A 82 -15.61 -4.76 -2.95
CA PHE A 82 -16.69 -4.23 -3.79
C PHE A 82 -16.92 -5.05 -5.07
N LEU A 83 -15.86 -5.64 -5.61
CA LEU A 83 -15.87 -6.52 -6.79
C LEU A 83 -16.44 -7.91 -6.48
N VAL A 84 -16.28 -8.37 -5.24
CA VAL A 84 -16.77 -9.65 -4.70
C VAL A 84 -18.26 -9.65 -4.43
N VAL A 85 -18.75 -8.56 -3.85
CA VAL A 85 -20.19 -8.33 -3.67
C VAL A 85 -20.93 -8.41 -5.01
N HIS A 86 -20.24 -8.14 -6.13
CA HIS A 86 -20.73 -8.28 -7.51
C HIS A 86 -20.57 -9.68 -8.13
N LYS A 87 -20.34 -10.74 -7.33
CA LYS A 87 -20.27 -12.15 -7.77
C LYS A 87 -19.10 -12.51 -8.71
N LYS A 88 -18.01 -11.76 -8.73
CA LYS A 88 -16.77 -12.24 -9.37
C LYS A 88 -16.01 -13.18 -8.42
N PRO A 89 -15.57 -14.36 -8.89
CA PRO A 89 -14.87 -15.33 -8.03
C PRO A 89 -13.50 -14.79 -7.62
N ILE A 90 -13.23 -14.80 -6.32
CA ILE A 90 -11.95 -14.40 -5.73
C ILE A 90 -11.00 -15.58 -5.78
N ILE A 91 -9.74 -15.31 -6.08
CA ILE A 91 -8.66 -16.29 -6.00
C ILE A 91 -8.20 -16.39 -4.55
N PHE A 92 -8.14 -17.60 -3.99
CA PHE A 92 -7.79 -17.88 -2.59
C PHE A 92 -6.49 -17.21 -2.10
N LEU A 93 -5.55 -16.98 -3.02
CA LEU A 93 -4.26 -16.31 -2.77
C LEU A 93 -4.41 -14.88 -2.21
N HIS A 94 -5.45 -14.15 -2.62
CA HIS A 94 -5.66 -12.76 -2.18
C HIS A 94 -6.10 -12.68 -0.71
N TRP A 95 -6.87 -13.67 -0.24
CA TRP A 95 -7.30 -13.77 1.16
C TRP A 95 -6.13 -14.15 2.07
N TYR A 96 -5.27 -15.06 1.63
CA TYR A 96 -4.13 -15.53 2.42
C TYR A 96 -3.03 -14.45 2.58
N HIS A 97 -2.73 -13.72 1.51
CA HIS A 97 -1.71 -12.65 1.53
C HIS A 97 -2.12 -11.43 2.37
N HIS A 98 -3.42 -11.23 2.62
CA HIS A 98 -3.89 -10.05 3.35
C HIS A 98 -4.17 -10.30 4.83
N ILE A 99 -4.15 -11.56 5.25
CA ILE A 99 -4.25 -11.99 6.64
C ILE A 99 -2.87 -12.17 7.28
N THR A 100 -1.85 -12.48 6.48
CA THR A 100 -0.47 -12.73 6.94
C THR A 100 0.34 -11.44 6.93
#